data_AF-A0A942NSU4-F1
#
_entry.id   AF-A0A942NSU4-F1
#
_cell.length_a   1.000
_cell.length_b   1.000
_cell.length_c   1.000
_cell.angle_alpha   90.00
_cell.angle_beta   90.00
_cell.angle_gamma   90.00
#
_symmetry.space_group_name_H-M   'P 1'
#
loop_
_entity.id
_entity.type
_entity.pdbx_description
1 polymer ?
#
loop_
_entity_poly.entity_id
_entity_poly.type
_entity_poly.pdbx_seq_one_letter_code
_entity_poly.pdbx_strand_id
1 'polypeptide(L)'
;NEPLSLSAGQISPEIIERQPAETLRDRVVVKIHPRFARATSTLWTLQDAPGFLPAGQTREIWPEYTYNDRPVPAINVIEPEAETDYTAYSNSSGSGGTDLTATLDAKLSNFGEGGKLVITNTGGSDFYYWIKIRGDALDAPDTASAKAGDGERLFVLDLPWQQKIASGQDSANYLHSFLSSPEKYYLTVSVEGLPEKQFSKDLMGWAELNIVTRSISSMFRISKIVNRAIARSVVRTTFWLEPILGLDNESNLTQLPFQLPAQLP
;
A
#
# COMPACT_ATOMS: atom_id res chain seq x y z
N ASN A 1 -10.17 -29.25 -15.98
CA ASN A 1 -10.51 -27.89 -16.44
C ASN A 1 -9.81 -27.61 -17.75
N GLU A 2 -10.36 -28.08 -18.87
CA GLU A 2 -9.82 -27.74 -20.21
C GLU A 2 -10.08 -26.27 -20.54
N PRO A 3 -9.21 -25.57 -21.28
CA PRO A 3 -9.43 -24.19 -21.70
C PRO A 3 -10.60 -24.08 -22.69
N LEU A 4 -11.28 -22.94 -22.71
CA LEU A 4 -12.26 -22.63 -23.76
C LEU A 4 -11.53 -22.35 -25.07
N SER A 5 -11.58 -23.30 -25.99
CA SER A 5 -11.00 -23.10 -27.33
C SER A 5 -11.99 -22.36 -28.24
N LEU A 6 -11.55 -21.21 -28.78
CA LEU A 6 -12.25 -20.36 -29.74
C LEU A 6 -11.40 -20.16 -31.01
N SER A 7 -12.01 -20.41 -32.16
CA SER A 7 -11.41 -20.17 -33.49
C SER A 7 -12.07 -19.01 -34.23
N ALA A 8 -11.41 -18.50 -35.27
CA ALA A 8 -11.86 -17.34 -36.05
C ALA A 8 -13.30 -17.46 -36.60
N GLY A 9 -13.79 -18.66 -36.91
CA GLY A 9 -15.15 -18.88 -37.42
C GLY A 9 -16.25 -18.82 -36.35
N GLN A 10 -15.88 -18.83 -35.07
CA GLN A 10 -16.82 -18.89 -33.93
C GLN A 10 -16.96 -17.53 -33.22
N ILE A 11 -16.13 -16.57 -33.59
CA ILE A 11 -16.09 -15.23 -33.02
C ILE A 11 -16.60 -14.22 -34.04
N SER A 12 -17.20 -13.14 -33.55
CA SER A 12 -17.52 -11.99 -34.39
C SER A 12 -16.23 -11.47 -35.07
N PRO A 13 -16.30 -11.01 -36.34
CA PRO A 13 -15.15 -10.43 -37.04
C PRO A 13 -14.62 -9.15 -36.39
N GLU A 14 -15.44 -8.50 -35.56
CA GLU A 14 -15.05 -7.32 -34.79
C GLU A 14 -14.32 -7.74 -33.50
N ILE A 15 -13.00 -7.74 -33.58
CA ILE A 15 -12.10 -7.89 -32.43
C ILE A 15 -11.58 -6.50 -32.10
N ILE A 16 -11.85 -6.05 -30.88
CA ILE A 16 -11.42 -4.73 -30.42
C ILE A 16 -10.10 -4.90 -29.66
N GLU A 17 -9.04 -4.34 -30.23
CA GLU A 17 -7.75 -4.14 -29.56
C GLU A 17 -7.85 -2.86 -28.73
N ARG A 18 -7.80 -2.97 -27.40
CA ARG A 18 -8.10 -1.85 -26.49
C ARG A 18 -6.89 -1.02 -26.04
N GLN A 19 -5.65 -1.39 -26.39
CA GLN A 19 -4.48 -0.58 -26.03
C GLN A 19 -3.94 0.16 -27.25
N PRO A 20 -4.37 1.42 -27.49
CA PRO A 20 -3.68 2.30 -28.43
C PRO A 20 -2.24 2.56 -27.93
N ALA A 21 -1.31 2.78 -28.87
CA ALA A 21 0.11 3.01 -28.57
C ALA A 21 0.36 4.15 -27.55
N GLU A 22 -0.60 5.05 -27.38
CA GLU A 22 -0.63 6.15 -26.41
C GLU A 22 -0.60 5.67 -24.95
N THR A 23 -1.09 4.46 -24.68
CA THR A 23 -1.14 3.86 -23.33
C THR A 23 0.10 3.06 -22.95
N LEU A 24 0.98 2.79 -23.92
CA LEU A 24 2.24 2.08 -23.70
C LEU A 24 3.16 2.89 -22.76
N ARG A 25 3.80 2.20 -21.81
CA ARG A 25 4.82 2.78 -20.93
C ARG A 25 6.06 1.91 -21.01
N ASP A 26 7.08 2.45 -21.68
CA ASP A 26 8.37 1.82 -21.95
C ASP A 26 9.44 2.19 -20.91
N ARG A 27 9.04 2.93 -19.87
CA ARG A 27 9.85 3.20 -18.68
C ARG A 27 9.00 3.18 -17.42
N VAL A 28 9.40 2.37 -16.45
CA VAL A 28 8.75 2.26 -15.13
C VAL A 28 9.73 2.68 -14.05
N VAL A 29 9.26 3.51 -13.12
CA VAL A 29 9.98 3.90 -11.90
C VAL A 29 9.13 3.57 -10.69
N VAL A 30 9.65 2.72 -9.80
CA VAL A 30 9.02 2.39 -8.51
C VAL A 30 9.81 3.09 -7.40
N LYS A 31 9.16 3.99 -6.66
CA LYS A 31 9.75 4.63 -5.47
C LYS A 31 9.53 3.76 -4.23
N ILE A 32 10.57 3.66 -3.43
CA ILE A 32 10.71 2.74 -2.31
C ILE A 32 11.21 3.55 -1.11
N HIS A 33 10.70 3.25 0.07
CA HIS A 33 11.02 4.00 1.30
C HIS A 33 11.55 3.04 2.37
N PRO A 34 12.82 2.59 2.26
CA PRO A 34 13.43 1.75 3.27
C PRO A 34 13.44 2.47 4.62
N ARG A 35 12.75 1.89 5.60
CA ARG A 35 12.75 2.38 6.98
C ARG A 35 13.78 1.62 7.78
N PHE A 36 14.47 2.31 8.67
CA PHE A 36 15.37 1.67 9.62
C PHE A 36 15.24 2.33 10.99
N ALA A 37 15.49 1.53 12.01
CA ALA A 37 15.45 1.99 13.39
C ALA A 37 16.64 2.90 13.67
N ARG A 38 16.36 4.06 14.26
CA ARG A 38 17.37 4.95 14.83
C ARG A 38 17.65 4.57 16.27
N ALA A 39 18.79 5.02 16.78
CA ALA A 39 19.07 4.92 18.21
C ALA A 39 17.99 5.67 19.01
N THR A 40 17.75 5.20 20.23
CA THR A 40 16.76 5.77 21.13
C THR A 40 16.96 7.27 21.27
N SER A 41 15.88 8.00 21.02
CA SER A 41 15.86 9.47 21.10
C SER A 41 14.52 9.95 21.64
N THR A 42 14.44 11.24 21.92
CA THR A 42 13.17 11.87 22.29
C THR A 42 12.30 11.98 21.04
N LEU A 43 11.12 11.37 21.08
CA LEU A 43 10.15 11.37 19.99
C LEU A 43 9.09 12.46 20.15
N TRP A 44 8.83 12.85 21.40
CA TRP A 44 7.86 13.88 21.71
C TRP A 44 8.21 14.55 23.05
N THR A 45 7.96 15.85 23.16
CA THR A 45 8.06 16.61 24.40
C THR A 45 6.82 17.47 24.55
N LEU A 46 6.36 17.64 25.80
CA LEU A 46 5.33 18.61 26.11
C LEU A 46 5.83 20.03 25.75
N GLN A 47 5.19 20.67 24.77
CA GLN A 47 5.62 21.98 24.26
C GLN A 47 5.11 23.14 25.12
N ASP A 48 3.94 22.98 25.74
CA ASP A 48 3.33 23.94 26.66
C ASP A 48 3.79 23.74 28.12
N ALA A 49 5.06 23.34 28.31
CA ALA A 49 5.58 23.04 29.62
C ALA A 49 5.87 24.31 30.47
N PRO A 50 5.65 24.27 31.79
CA PRO A 50 5.09 23.14 32.53
C PRO A 50 3.59 22.96 32.32
N GLY A 51 3.16 21.70 32.24
CA GLY A 51 1.75 21.36 32.40
C GLY A 51 1.34 21.51 33.87
N PHE A 52 0.12 21.96 34.13
CA PHE A 52 -0.45 22.00 35.49
C PHE A 52 -1.47 20.87 35.68
N LEU A 53 -1.40 20.14 36.79
CA LEU A 53 -2.36 19.08 37.13
C LEU A 53 -2.77 19.13 38.62
N PRO A 54 -4.05 19.38 38.93
CA PRO A 54 -4.53 19.38 40.31
C PRO A 54 -4.43 18.02 41.00
N ALA A 55 -4.43 18.03 42.33
CA ALA A 55 -4.43 16.82 43.16
C ALA A 55 -5.58 15.86 42.76
N GLY A 56 -5.27 14.58 42.62
CA GLY A 56 -6.24 13.52 42.30
C GLY A 56 -6.79 13.54 40.88
N GLN A 57 -6.31 14.42 39.99
CA GLN A 57 -6.77 14.51 38.61
C GLN A 57 -5.94 13.67 37.64
N THR A 58 -6.59 13.26 36.55
CA THR A 58 -5.96 12.57 35.41
C THR A 58 -6.12 13.41 34.15
N ARG A 59 -5.07 13.45 33.32
CA ARG A 59 -5.07 14.06 32.00
C ARG A 59 -4.63 13.06 30.95
N GLU A 60 -5.31 13.06 29.82
CA GLU A 60 -4.92 12.27 28.65
C GLU A 60 -4.33 13.19 27.58
N ILE A 61 -3.25 12.76 26.96
CA ILE A 61 -2.56 13.45 25.86
C ILE A 61 -2.34 12.42 24.74
N TRP A 62 -2.54 12.84 23.49
CA TRP A 62 -2.32 12.01 22.30
C TRP A 62 -1.10 12.52 21.52
N PRO A 63 0.13 12.17 21.94
CA PRO A 63 1.34 12.59 21.27
C PRO A 63 1.48 11.94 19.89
N GLU A 64 1.85 12.74 18.90
CA GLU A 64 2.37 12.29 17.61
C GLU A 64 3.90 12.22 17.68
N TYR A 65 4.49 11.13 17.20
CA TYR A 65 5.94 10.95 17.27
C TYR A 65 6.65 11.67 16.14
N THR A 66 7.74 12.33 16.50
CA THR A 66 8.54 13.13 15.58
C THR A 66 10.02 12.81 15.74
N TYR A 67 10.75 12.86 14.62
CA TYR A 67 12.19 12.75 14.60
C TYR A 67 12.76 13.68 13.53
N ASN A 68 13.68 14.58 13.92
CA ASN A 68 14.18 15.66 13.06
C ASN A 68 13.02 16.45 12.40
N ASP A 69 12.06 16.89 13.21
CA ASP A 69 10.89 17.69 12.81
C ASP A 69 9.97 17.06 11.75
N ARG A 70 10.04 15.73 11.60
CA ARG A 70 9.20 14.96 10.68
C ARG A 70 8.39 13.91 11.44
N PRO A 71 7.12 13.69 11.08
CA PRO A 71 6.32 12.62 11.65
C PRO A 71 6.92 11.27 11.27
N VAL A 72 7.15 10.42 12.26
CA VAL A 72 7.72 9.08 12.06
C VAL A 72 7.02 8.08 12.96
N PRO A 73 6.83 6.83 12.50
CA PRO A 73 6.53 5.76 13.42
C PRO A 73 7.73 5.44 14.30
N ALA A 74 7.46 4.78 15.42
CA ALA A 74 8.47 4.35 16.36
C ALA A 74 8.31 2.88 16.75
N ILE A 75 9.43 2.25 17.07
CA ILE A 75 9.50 0.95 17.73
C ILE A 75 10.21 1.12 19.07
N ASN A 76 10.13 0.10 19.92
CA ASN A 76 10.76 0.11 21.24
C ASN A 76 10.47 1.41 22.03
N VAL A 77 9.24 1.91 21.93
CA VAL A 77 8.81 3.09 22.68
C VAL A 77 8.87 2.74 24.17
N ILE A 78 9.55 3.59 24.93
CA ILE A 78 9.89 3.35 26.33
C ILE A 78 8.78 3.94 27.20
N GLU A 79 8.36 3.16 28.21
CA GLU A 79 7.44 3.66 29.23
C GLU A 79 8.09 4.83 29.98
N PRO A 80 7.42 5.98 30.14
CA PRO A 80 8.01 7.13 30.81
C PRO A 80 8.47 6.77 32.22
N GLU A 81 9.74 7.03 32.54
CA GLU A 81 10.32 6.81 33.85
C GLU A 81 10.49 8.14 34.61
N ALA A 82 10.23 8.12 35.92
CA ALA A 82 10.45 9.26 36.81
C ALA A 82 11.90 9.78 36.71
N GLU A 83 12.06 11.10 36.81
CA GLU A 83 13.32 11.85 36.72
C GLU A 83 14.04 11.79 35.36
N THR A 84 13.83 10.73 34.59
CA THR A 84 14.41 10.55 33.26
C THR A 84 13.52 11.15 32.18
N ASP A 85 12.24 10.83 32.21
CA ASP A 85 11.23 11.22 31.22
C ASP A 85 10.24 12.24 31.73
N TYR A 86 10.01 12.28 33.04
CA TYR A 86 9.15 13.28 33.64
C TYR A 86 9.64 13.74 35.01
N THR A 87 9.30 14.97 35.33
CA THR A 87 9.49 15.57 36.66
C THR A 87 8.25 16.36 37.02
N ALA A 88 7.97 16.48 38.32
CA ALA A 88 6.88 17.27 38.83
C ALA A 88 7.30 18.07 40.07
N TYR A 89 6.89 19.34 40.13
CA TYR A 89 7.24 20.26 41.22
C TYR A 89 6.03 21.06 41.69
N SER A 90 6.06 21.51 42.94
CA SER A 90 4.99 22.34 43.52
C SER A 90 4.91 23.76 42.93
N ASN A 91 5.86 24.17 42.08
CA ASN A 91 5.91 25.48 41.44
C ASN A 91 6.17 25.37 39.93
N SER A 92 5.81 26.42 39.19
CA SER A 92 5.95 26.44 37.72
C SER A 92 7.38 26.65 37.24
N SER A 93 8.31 27.06 38.10
CA SER A 93 9.72 27.27 37.73
C SER A 93 10.54 25.98 37.69
N GLY A 94 10.02 24.87 38.24
CA GLY A 94 10.69 23.56 38.30
C GLY A 94 11.90 23.49 39.24
N SER A 95 12.50 24.64 39.56
CA SER A 95 13.59 24.79 40.53
C SER A 95 13.09 25.50 41.79
N GLY A 96 13.57 25.06 42.96
CA GLY A 96 13.25 25.64 44.27
C GLY A 96 11.87 25.27 44.84
N GLY A 97 11.07 24.46 44.12
CA GLY A 97 9.83 23.88 44.61
C GLY A 97 10.05 22.54 45.31
N THR A 98 9.04 22.05 46.02
CA THR A 98 9.05 20.67 46.52
C THR A 98 8.94 19.72 45.34
N ASP A 99 9.84 18.73 45.27
CA ASP A 99 9.78 17.66 44.28
C ASP A 99 8.59 16.74 44.59
N LEU A 100 7.69 16.63 43.62
CA LEU A 100 6.48 15.82 43.67
C LEU A 100 6.49 14.73 42.61
N THR A 101 7.64 14.45 41.99
CA THR A 101 7.78 13.50 40.86
C THR A 101 7.25 12.11 41.20
N ALA A 102 7.49 11.63 42.42
CA ALA A 102 6.97 10.33 42.87
C ALA A 102 5.44 10.25 42.96
N THR A 103 4.73 11.38 42.94
CA THR A 103 3.27 11.45 42.96
C THR A 103 2.64 11.51 41.57
N LEU A 104 3.46 11.65 40.52
CA LEU A 104 3.03 11.59 39.13
C LEU A 104 3.14 10.14 38.62
N ASP A 105 2.02 9.57 38.19
CA ASP A 105 1.96 8.31 37.44
C ASP A 105 1.74 8.62 35.96
N ALA A 106 2.68 8.23 35.11
CA ALA A 106 2.60 8.40 33.66
C ALA A 106 2.52 7.02 33.00
N LYS A 107 1.48 6.80 32.21
CA LYS A 107 1.29 5.56 31.45
C LYS A 107 1.17 5.80 29.96
N LEU A 108 1.92 5.05 29.16
CA LEU A 108 1.94 5.19 27.71
C LEU A 108 1.40 3.95 27.01
N SER A 109 0.44 4.15 26.11
CA SER A 109 0.00 3.13 25.15
C SER A 109 0.47 3.51 23.76
N ASN A 110 1.36 2.71 23.16
CA ASN A 110 1.92 2.95 21.83
C ASN A 110 1.00 2.43 20.71
N PHE A 111 0.80 3.23 19.66
CA PHE A 111 0.04 2.90 18.45
C PHE A 111 0.87 2.98 17.16
N GLY A 112 2.20 3.05 17.26
CA GLY A 112 3.13 3.06 16.13
C GLY A 112 3.54 4.47 15.72
N GLU A 113 2.62 5.29 15.22
CA GLU A 113 2.89 6.68 14.79
C GLU A 113 2.69 7.72 15.91
N GLY A 114 2.13 7.28 17.02
CA GLY A 114 1.89 8.08 18.20
C GLY A 114 1.47 7.19 19.37
N GLY A 115 0.97 7.81 20.42
CA GLY A 115 0.51 7.08 21.59
C GLY A 115 -0.63 7.76 22.32
N LYS A 116 -1.11 7.11 23.37
CA LYS A 116 -1.96 7.69 24.40
C LYS A 116 -1.16 7.76 25.69
N LEU A 117 -0.85 8.97 26.14
CA LEU A 117 -0.18 9.26 27.40
C LEU A 117 -1.23 9.65 28.44
N VAL A 118 -1.33 8.87 29.52
CA VAL A 118 -2.21 9.12 30.66
C VAL A 118 -1.36 9.55 31.84
N ILE A 119 -1.59 10.77 32.33
CA ILE A 119 -0.86 11.37 33.44
C ILE A 119 -1.82 11.52 34.61
N THR A 120 -1.47 10.98 35.78
CA THR A 120 -2.30 11.05 36.99
C THR A 120 -1.50 11.67 38.13
N ASN A 121 -2.10 12.67 38.79
CA ASN A 121 -1.61 13.17 40.07
C ASN A 121 -2.20 12.32 41.20
N THR A 122 -1.38 11.44 41.77
CA THR A 122 -1.76 10.57 42.90
C THR A 122 -1.53 11.21 44.26
N GLY A 123 -0.95 12.42 44.28
CA GLY A 123 -0.63 13.18 45.48
C GLY A 123 -1.80 13.99 46.04
N GLY A 124 -1.59 14.55 47.24
CA GLY A 124 -2.54 15.43 47.92
C GLY A 124 -2.40 16.92 47.59
N SER A 125 -1.46 17.28 46.71
CA SER A 125 -1.17 18.67 46.32
C SER A 125 -1.12 18.79 44.80
N ASP A 126 -1.47 19.96 44.29
CA ASP A 126 -1.32 20.29 42.88
C ASP A 126 0.17 20.32 42.48
N PHE A 127 0.47 19.99 41.23
CA PHE A 127 1.83 20.10 40.70
C PHE A 127 1.89 20.67 39.29
N TYR A 128 3.10 21.09 38.93
CA TYR A 128 3.53 21.45 37.59
C TYR A 128 4.49 20.37 37.08
N TYR A 129 4.32 19.90 35.84
CA TYR A 129 5.06 18.77 35.29
C TYR A 129 5.70 19.06 33.93
N TRP A 130 6.82 18.37 33.69
CA TRP A 130 7.48 18.26 32.39
C TRP A 130 7.49 16.78 32.02
N ILE A 131 7.25 16.47 30.75
CA ILE A 131 7.25 15.10 30.27
C ILE A 131 7.75 15.02 28.83
N LYS A 132 8.49 13.97 28.53
CA LYS A 132 8.90 13.58 27.20
C LYS A 132 8.65 12.08 26.99
N ILE A 133 8.63 11.67 25.73
CA ILE A 133 8.52 10.27 25.32
C ILE A 133 9.77 9.93 24.52
N ARG A 134 10.36 8.77 24.83
CA ARG A 134 11.53 8.24 24.14
C ARG A 134 11.24 6.93 23.43
N GLY A 135 11.99 6.65 22.38
CA GLY A 135 11.93 5.40 21.65
C GLY A 135 12.84 5.43 20.42
N ASP A 136 12.77 4.36 19.63
CA ASP A 136 13.56 4.22 18.42
C ASP A 136 12.69 4.65 17.22
N ALA A 137 13.02 5.77 16.60
CA ALA A 137 12.33 6.25 15.40
C ALA A 137 12.57 5.31 14.21
N LEU A 138 11.51 4.96 13.48
CA LEU A 138 11.58 4.30 12.17
C LEU A 138 11.63 5.36 11.08
N ASP A 139 12.84 5.81 10.77
CA ASP A 139 13.11 6.87 9.80
C ASP A 139 13.35 6.28 8.39
N ALA A 140 12.89 6.99 7.36
CA ALA A 140 13.18 6.71 5.95
C ALA A 140 13.66 8.02 5.29
N PRO A 141 14.87 8.47 5.61
CA PRO A 141 15.38 9.74 5.09
C PRO A 141 15.65 9.66 3.57
N ASP A 142 16.02 8.47 3.08
CA ASP A 142 16.52 8.26 1.74
C ASP A 142 15.51 7.43 0.94
N THR A 143 14.78 8.09 0.05
CA THR A 143 13.94 7.40 -0.94
C THR A 143 14.83 6.72 -1.97
N ALA A 144 14.61 5.43 -2.20
CA ALA A 144 15.23 4.69 -3.30
C ALA A 144 14.27 4.61 -4.49
N SER A 145 14.80 4.45 -5.70
CA SER A 145 13.98 4.22 -6.89
C SER A 145 14.53 3.02 -7.66
N ALA A 146 13.67 2.04 -7.90
CA ALA A 146 13.92 0.96 -8.84
C ALA A 146 13.39 1.33 -10.23
N LYS A 147 14.10 0.94 -11.28
CA LYS A 147 13.78 1.36 -12.66
C LYS A 147 13.81 0.16 -13.60
N ALA A 148 12.91 0.15 -14.57
CA ALA A 148 12.90 -0.83 -15.65
C ALA A 148 12.50 -0.16 -16.97
N GLY A 149 13.26 -0.45 -18.03
CA GLY A 149 13.13 0.20 -19.34
C GLY A 149 13.77 1.58 -19.40
N ASP A 150 14.12 2.02 -20.61
CA ASP A 150 14.83 3.27 -20.89
C ASP A 150 14.05 4.21 -21.83
N GLY A 151 12.80 3.88 -22.12
CA GLY A 151 12.00 4.65 -23.07
C GLY A 151 11.47 5.99 -22.53
N GLU A 152 10.75 6.70 -23.39
CA GLU A 152 10.31 8.08 -23.10
C GLU A 152 9.02 8.14 -22.28
N ARG A 153 8.15 7.13 -22.39
CA ARG A 153 6.82 7.07 -21.77
C ARG A 153 6.90 6.50 -20.37
N LEU A 154 6.95 7.41 -19.41
CA LEU A 154 7.15 7.13 -18.00
C LEU A 154 5.86 6.72 -17.26
N PHE A 155 5.94 5.63 -16.49
CA PHE A 155 5.03 5.28 -15.41
C PHE A 155 5.76 5.38 -14.07
N VAL A 156 5.19 6.09 -13.10
CA VAL A 156 5.74 6.22 -11.75
C VAL A 156 4.77 5.60 -10.75
N LEU A 157 5.25 4.66 -9.95
CA LEU A 157 4.52 4.08 -8.82
C LEU A 157 5.26 4.43 -7.53
N ASP A 158 4.56 5.03 -6.57
CA ASP A 158 5.11 5.33 -5.25
C ASP A 158 4.58 4.34 -4.22
N LEU A 159 5.49 3.58 -3.60
CA LEU A 159 5.16 2.56 -2.60
C LEU A 159 5.75 2.94 -1.24
N PRO A 160 5.09 3.80 -0.45
CA PRO A 160 5.61 4.29 0.84
C PRO A 160 5.80 3.19 1.89
N TRP A 161 5.15 2.04 1.71
CA TRP A 161 5.23 0.86 2.56
C TRP A 161 6.28 -0.15 2.10
N GLN A 162 6.79 -0.01 0.87
CA GLN A 162 7.77 -0.93 0.34
C GLN A 162 9.15 -0.56 0.88
N GLN A 163 9.75 -1.48 1.65
CA GLN A 163 11.06 -1.26 2.27
C GLN A 163 12.21 -1.94 1.53
N LYS A 164 11.92 -3.01 0.78
CA LYS A 164 12.95 -3.80 0.09
C LYS A 164 13.15 -3.31 -1.34
N ILE A 165 14.37 -2.86 -1.65
CA ILE A 165 14.75 -2.41 -2.99
C ILE A 165 14.55 -3.53 -4.02
N ALA A 166 14.99 -4.76 -3.71
CA ALA A 166 14.85 -5.92 -4.60
C ALA A 166 13.40 -6.15 -5.02
N SER A 167 12.45 -6.18 -4.07
CA SER A 167 11.04 -6.41 -4.41
C SER A 167 10.41 -5.21 -5.15
N GLY A 168 10.93 -3.98 -4.97
CA GLY A 168 10.55 -2.87 -5.84
C GLY A 168 11.14 -2.95 -7.25
N GLN A 169 12.32 -3.58 -7.43
CA GLN A 169 12.88 -3.91 -8.74
C GLN A 169 12.05 -4.99 -9.43
N ASP A 170 11.68 -6.06 -8.73
CA ASP A 170 10.78 -7.09 -9.25
C ASP A 170 9.45 -6.48 -9.71
N SER A 171 8.91 -5.55 -8.90
CA SER A 171 7.70 -4.78 -9.27
C SER A 171 7.92 -3.92 -10.51
N ALA A 172 9.07 -3.23 -10.62
CA ALA A 172 9.39 -2.42 -11.79
C ALA A 172 9.52 -3.28 -13.06
N ASN A 173 10.21 -4.43 -12.97
CA ASN A 173 10.37 -5.38 -14.08
C ASN A 173 9.02 -5.94 -14.52
N TYR A 174 8.20 -6.37 -13.56
CA TYR A 174 6.86 -6.88 -13.82
C TYR A 174 6.00 -5.84 -14.55
N LEU A 175 5.90 -4.63 -13.99
CA LEU A 175 5.12 -3.53 -14.57
C LEU A 175 5.67 -3.11 -15.92
N HIS A 176 6.99 -3.05 -16.10
CA HIS A 176 7.58 -2.76 -17.39
C HIS A 176 7.19 -3.83 -18.41
N SER A 177 7.35 -5.11 -18.08
CA SER A 177 6.96 -6.21 -18.98
C SER A 177 5.48 -6.14 -19.39
N PHE A 178 4.63 -5.64 -18.49
CA PHE A 178 3.19 -5.51 -18.70
C PHE A 178 2.85 -4.28 -19.55
N LEU A 179 3.42 -3.12 -19.23
CA LEU A 179 3.06 -1.84 -19.83
C LEU A 179 3.86 -1.51 -21.10
N SER A 180 5.02 -2.12 -21.32
CA SER A 180 5.88 -1.84 -22.48
C SER A 180 5.60 -2.75 -23.67
N SER A 181 4.84 -3.84 -23.48
CA SER A 181 4.54 -4.78 -24.55
C SER A 181 3.33 -4.30 -25.36
N PRO A 182 3.49 -3.93 -26.64
CA PRO A 182 2.36 -3.59 -27.49
C PRO A 182 1.50 -4.81 -27.84
N GLU A 183 2.02 -6.04 -27.63
CA GLU A 183 1.37 -7.30 -27.98
C GLU A 183 0.53 -7.90 -26.85
N LYS A 184 0.60 -7.36 -25.63
CA LYS A 184 -0.19 -7.81 -24.48
C LYS A 184 -1.59 -7.19 -24.51
N TYR A 185 -2.34 -7.53 -25.56
CA TYR A 185 -3.67 -6.99 -25.81
C TYR A 185 -4.69 -7.49 -24.77
N TYR A 186 -5.46 -6.57 -24.20
CA TYR A 186 -6.79 -6.89 -23.72
C TYR A 186 -7.69 -7.10 -24.92
N LEU A 187 -8.06 -8.35 -25.18
CA LEU A 187 -8.94 -8.69 -26.29
C LEU A 187 -10.38 -8.71 -25.83
N THR A 188 -11.27 -8.14 -26.65
CA THR A 188 -12.71 -8.34 -26.49
C THR A 188 -13.18 -9.23 -27.64
N VAL A 189 -13.70 -10.42 -27.32
CA VAL A 189 -14.27 -11.35 -28.30
C VAL A 189 -15.75 -11.54 -28.02
N SER A 190 -16.56 -11.64 -29.07
CA SER A 190 -17.99 -11.92 -28.94
C SER A 190 -18.34 -13.21 -29.65
N VAL A 191 -19.12 -14.06 -28.99
CA VAL A 191 -19.61 -15.35 -29.50
C VAL A 191 -21.14 -15.32 -29.51
N GLU A 192 -21.74 -15.84 -30.57
CA GLU A 192 -23.19 -15.87 -30.78
C GLU A 192 -23.65 -17.26 -31.21
N GLY A 193 -24.83 -17.68 -30.74
CA GLY A 193 -25.48 -18.91 -31.22
C GLY A 193 -24.77 -20.22 -30.85
N LEU A 194 -23.86 -20.20 -29.87
CA LEU A 194 -23.08 -21.36 -29.40
C LEU A 194 -23.20 -21.52 -27.87
N PRO A 195 -24.36 -21.93 -27.32
CA PRO A 195 -24.59 -21.98 -25.87
C PRO A 195 -23.54 -22.78 -25.10
N GLU A 196 -23.07 -23.89 -25.68
CA GLU A 196 -22.04 -24.75 -25.10
C GLU A 196 -20.68 -24.05 -24.94
N LYS A 197 -20.37 -23.07 -25.78
CA LYS A 197 -19.15 -22.24 -25.65
C LYS A 197 -19.39 -21.03 -24.77
N GLN A 198 -20.57 -20.43 -24.88
CA GLN A 198 -20.96 -19.22 -24.15
C GLN A 198 -21.05 -19.42 -22.63
N PHE A 199 -21.50 -20.61 -22.21
CA PHE A 199 -21.76 -20.90 -20.78
C PHE A 199 -20.84 -21.97 -20.20
N SER A 200 -19.81 -22.42 -20.93
CA SER A 200 -18.86 -23.44 -20.43
C SER A 200 -17.75 -22.90 -19.54
N LYS A 201 -17.61 -21.57 -19.44
CA LYS A 201 -16.63 -20.91 -18.57
C LYS A 201 -17.26 -19.81 -17.75
N ASP A 202 -16.68 -19.65 -16.57
CA ASP A 202 -16.95 -18.55 -15.66
C ASP A 202 -15.75 -17.59 -15.63
N LEU A 203 -15.90 -16.51 -14.88
CA LEU A 203 -14.83 -15.57 -14.57
C LEU A 203 -13.58 -16.30 -14.08
N MET A 204 -12.42 -15.75 -14.44
CA MET A 204 -11.09 -16.31 -14.15
C MET A 204 -10.78 -17.65 -14.83
N GLY A 205 -11.69 -18.19 -15.66
CA GLY A 205 -11.43 -19.33 -16.51
C GLY A 205 -10.44 -19.02 -17.63
N TRP A 206 -9.86 -20.07 -18.21
CA TRP A 206 -8.92 -19.97 -19.33
C TRP A 206 -9.63 -20.07 -20.68
N ALA A 207 -9.21 -19.23 -21.62
CA ALA A 207 -9.62 -19.27 -23.02
C ALA A 207 -8.39 -19.35 -23.92
N GLU A 208 -8.35 -20.35 -24.79
CA GLU A 208 -7.35 -20.47 -25.84
C GLU A 208 -7.92 -19.85 -27.11
N LEU A 209 -7.21 -18.86 -27.65
CA LEU A 209 -7.65 -18.14 -28.83
C LEU A 209 -6.66 -18.38 -29.97
N ASN A 210 -7.17 -18.92 -31.08
CA ASN A 210 -6.40 -19.16 -32.30
C ASN A 210 -7.05 -18.45 -33.49
N ILE A 211 -6.49 -17.29 -33.84
CA ILE A 211 -6.92 -16.42 -34.93
C ILE A 211 -5.72 -16.13 -35.81
N VAL A 212 -5.45 -17.06 -36.73
CA VAL A 212 -4.30 -17.03 -37.66
C VAL A 212 -4.25 -15.72 -38.46
N THR A 213 -5.40 -15.18 -38.87
CA THR A 213 -5.48 -13.93 -39.66
C THR A 213 -5.01 -12.69 -38.91
N ARG A 214 -4.96 -12.75 -37.58
CA ARG A 214 -4.49 -11.67 -36.70
C ARG A 214 -3.16 -12.02 -36.03
N SER A 215 -2.55 -13.16 -36.39
CA SER A 215 -1.36 -13.72 -35.72
C SER A 215 -1.54 -13.91 -34.21
N ILE A 216 -2.78 -14.17 -33.76
CA ILE A 216 -3.08 -14.41 -32.34
C ILE A 216 -3.19 -15.92 -32.12
N SER A 217 -2.25 -16.48 -31.37
CA SER A 217 -2.28 -17.89 -30.93
C SER A 217 -1.75 -17.98 -29.51
N SER A 218 -2.62 -17.73 -28.52
CA SER A 218 -2.22 -17.67 -27.12
C SER A 218 -3.36 -18.05 -26.17
N MET A 219 -3.00 -18.32 -24.92
CA MET A 219 -3.95 -18.47 -23.83
C MET A 219 -4.22 -17.12 -23.16
N PHE A 220 -5.46 -16.93 -22.75
CA PHE A 220 -5.97 -15.76 -22.06
C PHE A 220 -6.78 -16.17 -20.85
N ARG A 221 -6.91 -15.26 -19.89
CA ARG A 221 -7.81 -15.40 -18.74
C ARG A 221 -9.05 -14.54 -18.95
N ILE A 222 -10.20 -15.05 -18.55
CA ILE A 222 -11.48 -14.34 -18.70
C ILE A 222 -11.65 -13.39 -17.52
N SER A 223 -11.55 -12.08 -17.76
CA SER A 223 -11.68 -11.05 -16.72
C SER A 223 -13.12 -10.53 -16.58
N LYS A 224 -13.90 -10.58 -17.67
CA LYS A 224 -15.30 -10.16 -17.69
C LYS A 224 -16.11 -10.99 -18.69
N ILE A 225 -17.37 -11.23 -18.35
CA ILE A 225 -18.37 -11.87 -19.22
C ILE A 225 -19.60 -10.97 -19.25
N VAL A 226 -20.14 -10.69 -20.43
CA VAL A 226 -21.43 -10.00 -20.59
C VAL A 226 -22.30 -10.80 -21.54
N ASN A 227 -23.45 -11.24 -21.02
CA ASN A 227 -24.47 -11.93 -21.80
C ASN A 227 -25.55 -10.91 -22.17
N ARG A 228 -25.86 -10.78 -23.46
CA ARG A 228 -26.95 -9.93 -23.95
C ARG A 228 -27.83 -10.74 -24.89
N ALA A 229 -29.12 -10.80 -24.60
CA ALA A 229 -30.10 -11.35 -25.54
C ALA A 229 -30.24 -10.40 -26.73
N ILE A 230 -30.06 -10.91 -27.95
CA ILE A 230 -30.27 -10.16 -29.20
C ILE A 230 -31.65 -10.48 -29.77
N ALA A 231 -32.09 -11.73 -29.62
CA ALA A 231 -33.41 -12.21 -29.99
C ALA A 231 -33.92 -13.19 -28.93
N ARG A 232 -35.18 -13.64 -29.05
CA ARG A 232 -35.83 -14.53 -28.07
C ARG A 232 -35.03 -15.81 -27.73
N SER A 233 -34.23 -16.31 -28.67
CA SER A 233 -33.44 -17.54 -28.51
C SER A 233 -31.96 -17.35 -28.83
N VAL A 234 -31.50 -16.10 -28.98
CA VAL A 234 -30.11 -15.81 -29.39
C VAL A 234 -29.48 -14.90 -28.34
N VAL A 235 -28.44 -15.41 -27.70
CA VAL A 235 -27.60 -14.66 -26.76
C VAL A 235 -26.28 -14.36 -27.47
N ARG A 236 -25.77 -13.14 -27.28
CA ARG A 236 -24.38 -12.77 -27.52
C ARG A 236 -23.66 -12.74 -26.20
N THR A 237 -22.54 -13.45 -26.14
CA THR A 237 -21.65 -13.44 -24.99
C THR A 237 -20.38 -12.74 -25.41
N THR A 238 -20.07 -11.65 -24.73
CA THR A 238 -18.81 -10.93 -24.90
C THR A 238 -17.88 -11.33 -23.76
N PHE A 239 -16.68 -11.78 -24.12
CA PHE A 239 -15.59 -12.09 -23.19
C PHE A 239 -14.53 -11.00 -23.29
N TRP A 240 -14.08 -10.52 -22.13
CA TRP A 240 -12.88 -9.71 -22.03
C TRP A 240 -11.75 -10.62 -21.55
N LEU A 241 -10.69 -10.64 -22.34
CA LEU A 241 -9.59 -11.56 -22.23
C LEU A 241 -8.35 -10.77 -21.82
N GLU A 242 -7.73 -11.17 -20.69
CA GLU A 242 -6.44 -10.65 -20.24
C GLU A 242 -5.32 -11.63 -20.64
N PRO A 243 -4.17 -11.14 -21.12
CA PRO A 243 -3.06 -12.00 -21.49
C PRO A 243 -2.45 -12.66 -20.26
N ILE A 244 -1.92 -13.87 -20.42
CA ILE A 244 -1.14 -14.52 -19.36
C ILE A 244 0.22 -13.85 -19.28
N LEU A 245 0.54 -13.35 -18.09
CA LEU A 245 1.88 -12.91 -17.77
C LEU A 245 2.64 -14.15 -17.29
N GLY A 246 3.62 -14.60 -18.08
CA GLY A 246 4.57 -15.61 -17.64
C GLY A 246 5.30 -15.07 -16.42
N LEU A 247 4.98 -15.62 -15.24
CA LEU A 247 5.68 -15.32 -13.98
C LEU A 247 6.87 -16.28 -13.79
N ASP A 248 7.24 -16.99 -14.85
CA ASP A 248 7.98 -18.25 -14.81
C ASP A 248 9.43 -18.11 -14.30
N ASN A 249 9.91 -16.88 -14.02
CA ASN A 249 11.28 -16.60 -13.59
C ASN A 249 11.43 -15.76 -12.32
N GLU A 250 10.38 -15.29 -11.64
CA GLU A 250 10.54 -14.43 -10.45
C GLU A 250 9.84 -15.00 -9.21
N SER A 251 10.54 -15.94 -8.55
CA SER A 251 10.11 -16.70 -7.37
C SER A 251 9.86 -15.89 -6.09
N ASN A 252 10.01 -14.56 -6.11
CA ASN A 252 9.86 -13.68 -4.95
C ASN A 252 8.75 -12.64 -5.09
N LEU A 253 7.93 -12.70 -6.15
CA LEU A 253 6.76 -11.85 -6.28
C LEU A 253 5.70 -12.28 -5.26
N THR A 254 5.83 -11.72 -4.06
CA THR A 254 4.69 -11.47 -3.18
C THR A 254 3.67 -10.78 -4.07
N GLN A 255 2.51 -11.41 -4.27
CA GLN A 255 1.39 -10.87 -5.05
C GLN A 255 1.32 -9.35 -4.84
N LEU A 256 1.33 -8.57 -5.92
CA LEU A 256 1.04 -7.14 -5.82
C LEU A 256 -0.24 -7.03 -4.96
N PRO A 257 -0.23 -6.25 -3.87
CA PRO A 257 -1.28 -6.28 -2.85
C PRO A 257 -2.65 -5.79 -3.36
N PHE A 258 -2.76 -5.45 -4.64
CA PHE A 258 -3.98 -5.06 -5.30
C PHE A 258 -3.95 -5.52 -6.75
N GLN A 259 -5.07 -6.10 -7.21
CA GLN A 259 -5.38 -6.14 -8.63
C GLN A 259 -5.49 -4.68 -9.07
N LEU A 260 -4.62 -4.23 -10.00
CA LEU A 260 -4.80 -2.95 -10.66
C LEU A 260 -6.23 -2.93 -11.22
N PRO A 261 -7.11 -2.02 -10.80
CA PRO A 261 -8.40 -1.88 -11.46
C PRO A 261 -8.08 -1.54 -12.91
N ALA A 262 -8.47 -2.43 -13.82
CA ALA A 262 -8.38 -2.25 -15.26
C ALA A 262 -9.36 -1.14 -15.70
N GLN A 263 -9.05 0.09 -15.33
CA GLN A 263 -9.51 1.32 -15.94
C GLN A 263 -8.27 2.19 -16.12
N LEU A 264 -7.41 1.76 -17.04
CA LEU A 264 -6.64 2.75 -17.80
C LEU A 264 -7.67 3.59 -18.60
N PRO A 265 -7.53 4.93 -18.62
CA PRO A 265 -8.47 5.82 -19.30
C PRO A 265 -8.64 5.48 -20.79
#